data_AF-A0A6I3BPT3-F1
#
_entry.id   AF-A0A6I3BPT3-F1
#
_cell.length_a   1.000
_cell.length_b   1.000
_cell.length_c   1.000
_cell.angle_alpha   90.00
_cell.angle_beta   90.00
_cell.angle_gamma   90.00
#
_symmetry.space_group_name_H-M   'P 1'
#
loop_
_entity.id
_entity.type
_entity.pdbx_description
1 polymer ?
#
loop_
_entity_poly.entity_id
_entity_poly.type
_entity_poly.pdbx_seq_one_letter_code
_entity_poly.pdbx_strand_id
1 'polypeptide(L)'
;YITPLVAVTFGVFVLKEKLRRLQIFSVALATTGVAILTFTYGRVPLVAIGLAVSWGSYSLIKKRLNAGALQTLSVETLVAFGPSFAYLSYLMSQNKAEFGQDLFFSFALFTAGLFTIVPLLLFNAATTRLPLTITGLLQYITPTIMFLVGILVFHEELQLTKLIGFIFIWAALAFLGTDMFKSGRSTNQSGN
;
A
#
# COMPACT_ATOMS: atom_id res chain seq x y z
N TYR A 1 -5.09 -5.26 4.82
CA TYR A 1 -5.38 -6.35 3.87
C TYR A 1 -6.41 -5.99 2.79
N ILE A 2 -7.40 -5.14 3.08
CA ILE A 2 -8.43 -4.75 2.10
C ILE A 2 -7.82 -3.93 0.94
N THR A 3 -6.86 -3.05 1.23
CA THR A 3 -6.23 -2.17 0.23
C THR A 3 -5.66 -2.90 -1.00
N PRO A 4 -4.82 -3.95 -0.85
CA PRO A 4 -4.43 -4.81 -1.97
C PRO A 4 -5.58 -5.35 -2.83
N LEU A 5 -6.66 -5.84 -2.21
CA LEU A 5 -7.83 -6.38 -2.94
C LEU A 5 -8.51 -5.30 -3.76
N VAL A 6 -8.67 -4.10 -3.21
CA VAL A 6 -9.28 -2.97 -3.92
C VAL A 6 -8.41 -2.54 -5.09
N ALA A 7 -7.09 -2.48 -4.92
CA ALA A 7 -6.16 -2.17 -6.01
C ALA A 7 -6.24 -3.20 -7.16
N VAL A 8 -6.26 -4.49 -6.85
CA VAL A 8 -6.48 -5.57 -7.85
C VAL A 8 -7.83 -5.40 -8.53
N THR A 9 -8.89 -5.15 -7.77
CA THR A 9 -10.25 -4.95 -8.28
C THR A 9 -10.28 -3.80 -9.30
N PHE A 10 -9.68 -2.66 -8.97
CA PHE A 10 -9.57 -1.54 -9.91
C PHE A 10 -8.70 -1.88 -11.14
N GLY A 11 -7.62 -2.65 -10.97
CA GLY A 11 -6.83 -3.16 -12.09
C GLY A 11 -7.67 -3.98 -13.08
N VAL A 12 -8.47 -4.91 -12.56
CA VAL A 12 -9.29 -5.81 -13.40
C VAL A 12 -10.48 -5.09 -14.03
N PHE A 13 -11.26 -4.36 -13.24
CA PHE A 13 -12.51 -3.79 -13.74
C PHE A 13 -12.31 -2.46 -14.49
N VAL A 14 -11.39 -1.61 -14.05
CA VAL A 14 -11.21 -0.27 -14.63
C VAL A 14 -10.10 -0.24 -15.68
N LEU A 15 -9.01 -0.96 -15.46
CA LEU A 15 -7.90 -1.04 -16.43
C LEU A 15 -8.00 -2.26 -17.36
N LYS A 16 -9.00 -3.14 -17.15
CA LYS A 16 -9.21 -4.37 -17.94
C LYS A 16 -7.98 -5.29 -17.94
N GLU A 17 -7.21 -5.27 -16.85
CA GLU A 17 -6.04 -6.13 -16.69
C GLU A 17 -6.50 -7.60 -16.61
N LYS A 18 -5.85 -8.48 -17.39
CA LYS A 18 -6.15 -9.91 -17.36
C LYS A 18 -5.41 -10.56 -16.19
N LEU A 19 -6.17 -11.14 -15.26
CA LEU A 19 -5.62 -11.96 -14.20
C LEU A 19 -5.16 -13.31 -14.74
N ARG A 20 -3.98 -13.74 -14.29
CA ARG A 20 -3.52 -15.12 -14.50
C ARG A 20 -4.20 -16.06 -13.53
N ARG A 21 -4.29 -17.35 -13.88
CA ARG A 21 -4.94 -18.37 -13.03
C ARG A 21 -4.41 -18.35 -11.59
N LEU A 22 -3.09 -18.28 -11.41
CA LEU A 22 -2.46 -18.19 -10.09
C LEU A 22 -2.85 -16.92 -9.31
N GLN A 23 -2.98 -15.78 -9.98
CA GLN A 23 -3.41 -14.52 -9.35
C GLN A 23 -4.87 -14.58 -8.90
N ILE A 24 -5.74 -15.24 -9.68
CA ILE A 24 -7.14 -15.48 -9.29
C ILE A 24 -7.19 -16.29 -7.98
N PHE A 25 -6.39 -17.35 -7.86
CA PHE A 25 -6.28 -18.12 -6.63
C PHE A 25 -5.78 -17.26 -5.46
N SER A 26 -4.72 -16.46 -5.65
CA SER A 26 -4.23 -15.54 -4.62
C SER A 26 -5.30 -14.54 -4.16
N VAL A 27 -6.05 -13.95 -5.09
CA VAL A 27 -7.14 -13.01 -4.77
C VAL A 27 -8.27 -13.70 -4.00
N ALA A 28 -8.68 -14.90 -4.41
CA ALA A 28 -9.71 -15.67 -3.72
C ALA A 28 -9.30 -16.01 -2.28
N LEU A 29 -8.03 -16.41 -2.09
CA LEU A 29 -7.49 -16.78 -0.79
C LEU A 29 -7.39 -15.55 0.14
N ALA A 30 -6.91 -14.42 -0.38
CA ALA A 30 -6.83 -13.19 0.39
C ALA A 30 -8.21 -12.59 0.72
N THR A 31 -9.17 -12.69 -0.19
CA THR A 31 -10.57 -12.31 0.07
C THR A 31 -11.18 -13.15 1.19
N THR A 32 -10.92 -14.46 1.18
CA THR A 32 -11.37 -15.37 2.24
C THR A 32 -10.75 -15.01 3.59
N GLY A 33 -9.44 -14.74 3.64
CA GLY A 33 -8.76 -14.30 4.86
C GLY A 33 -9.36 -13.00 5.42
N VAL A 34 -9.59 -12.00 4.57
CA VAL A 34 -10.25 -10.74 4.97
C VAL A 34 -11.67 -10.99 5.49
N ALA A 35 -12.44 -11.87 4.86
CA ALA A 35 -13.78 -12.22 5.31
C ALA A 35 -13.76 -12.86 6.70
N ILE A 36 -12.88 -13.84 6.95
CA ILE A 36 -12.75 -14.51 8.26
C ILE A 36 -12.41 -13.49 9.35
N LEU A 37 -11.43 -12.60 9.10
CA LEU A 37 -11.10 -11.54 10.06
C LEU A 37 -12.30 -10.61 10.30
N THR A 38 -13.03 -10.24 9.25
CA THR A 38 -14.19 -9.35 9.36
C THR A 38 -15.31 -9.97 10.20
N PHE A 39 -15.62 -11.24 9.98
CA PHE A 39 -16.63 -11.96 10.78
C PHE A 39 -16.18 -12.15 12.23
N THR A 40 -14.90 -12.44 12.47
CA THR A 40 -14.35 -12.59 13.82
C THR A 40 -14.43 -11.28 14.61
N TYR A 41 -14.14 -10.15 13.97
CA TYR A 41 -14.19 -8.84 14.62
C TYR A 41 -15.62 -8.34 14.89
N GLY A 42 -16.66 -8.98 14.31
CA GLY A 42 -18.07 -8.67 14.55
C GLY A 42 -18.52 -7.28 14.09
N ARG A 43 -17.64 -6.49 13.44
CA ARG A 43 -17.93 -5.14 12.94
C ARG A 43 -17.35 -4.99 11.54
N VAL A 44 -18.14 -4.41 10.64
CA VAL A 44 -17.68 -4.06 9.30
C VAL A 44 -16.63 -2.95 9.42
N PRO A 45 -15.41 -3.13 8.89
CA PRO A 45 -14.33 -2.17 9.06
C PRO A 45 -14.46 -1.01 8.05
N LEU A 46 -15.46 -0.14 8.26
CA LEU A 46 -15.79 0.99 7.38
C LEU A 46 -14.59 1.91 7.13
N VAL A 47 -13.79 2.19 8.16
CA VAL A 47 -12.57 3.01 8.05
C VAL A 47 -11.56 2.33 7.12
N ALA A 48 -11.34 1.02 7.26
CA ALA A 48 -10.41 0.29 6.42
C ALA A 48 -10.90 0.21 4.96
N ILE A 49 -12.21 0.11 4.74
CA ILE A 49 -12.80 0.17 3.39
C ILE A 49 -12.59 1.56 2.79
N GLY A 50 -12.89 2.63 3.54
CA GLY A 50 -12.66 4.01 3.09
C GLY A 50 -11.21 4.26 2.71
N LEU A 51 -10.26 3.85 3.57
CA LEU A 51 -8.83 3.93 3.28
C LEU A 51 -8.42 3.10 2.06
N ALA A 52 -8.94 1.89 1.93
CA ALA A 52 -8.65 1.02 0.80
C ALA A 52 -9.16 1.58 -0.52
N VAL A 53 -10.37 2.16 -0.54
CA VAL A 53 -10.94 2.83 -1.70
C VAL A 53 -10.14 4.08 -2.05
N SER A 54 -9.89 4.96 -1.08
CA SER A 54 -9.10 6.18 -1.31
C SER A 54 -7.71 5.86 -1.86
N TRP A 55 -6.99 4.92 -1.25
CA TRP A 55 -5.67 4.51 -1.71
C TRP A 55 -5.69 3.79 -3.05
N GLY A 56 -6.69 2.93 -3.26
CA GLY A 56 -6.89 2.25 -4.55
C GLY A 56 -7.18 3.25 -5.68
N SER A 57 -8.03 4.25 -5.43
CA SER A 57 -8.35 5.31 -6.38
C SER A 57 -7.13 6.17 -6.68
N TYR A 58 -6.36 6.56 -5.67
CA TYR A 58 -5.07 7.25 -5.85
C TYR A 58 -4.13 6.45 -6.75
N SER A 59 -3.97 5.16 -6.48
CA SER A 59 -3.11 4.26 -7.27
C SER A 59 -3.59 4.13 -8.73
N LEU A 60 -4.92 4.05 -8.92
CA LEU A 60 -5.56 3.97 -10.23
C LEU A 60 -5.38 5.27 -11.04
N ILE A 61 -5.58 6.44 -10.41
CA ILE A 61 -5.41 7.75 -11.04
C ILE A 61 -3.96 7.92 -11.50
N LYS A 62 -2.99 7.59 -10.63
CA LYS A 62 -1.57 7.60 -11.02
C LYS A 62 -1.28 6.71 -12.22
N LYS A 63 -1.81 5.49 -12.20
CA LYS A 63 -1.63 4.55 -13.31
C LYS A 63 -2.19 5.11 -14.61
N ARG A 64 -3.36 5.74 -14.57
CA ARG A 64 -4.03 6.37 -15.72
C ARG A 64 -3.29 7.58 -16.25
N LEU A 65 -2.75 8.43 -15.36
CA LEU A 65 -1.99 9.62 -15.74
C LEU A 65 -0.70 9.25 -16.49
N ASN A 66 -0.06 8.14 -16.12
CA ASN A 66 1.19 7.64 -16.71
C ASN A 66 2.29 8.72 -16.85
N ALA A 67 2.24 9.75 -16.00
CA ALA A 67 3.23 10.81 -15.94
C ALA A 67 4.46 10.34 -15.15
N GLY A 68 5.57 11.04 -15.27
CA GLY A 68 6.79 10.71 -14.54
C GLY A 68 6.54 10.71 -13.03
N ALA A 69 7.08 9.71 -12.31
CA ALA A 69 6.87 9.54 -10.87
C ALA A 69 7.20 10.81 -10.06
N LEU A 70 8.27 11.51 -10.44
CA LEU A 70 8.66 12.79 -9.86
C LEU A 70 7.67 13.91 -10.20
N GLN A 71 7.25 14.00 -11.46
CA GLN A 71 6.30 15.04 -11.93
C GLN A 71 4.97 14.95 -11.19
N THR A 72 4.40 13.74 -11.10
CA THR A 72 3.13 13.53 -10.38
C THR A 72 3.27 13.86 -8.90
N LEU A 73 4.35 13.42 -8.25
CA LEU A 73 4.58 13.69 -6.83
C LEU A 73 4.78 15.18 -6.57
N SER A 74 5.50 15.89 -7.45
CA SER A 74 5.69 17.34 -7.35
C SER A 74 4.37 18.09 -7.45
N VAL A 75 3.49 17.72 -8.39
CA VAL A 75 2.15 18.33 -8.50
C VAL A 75 1.32 18.06 -7.26
N GLU A 76 1.30 16.83 -6.76
CA GLU A 76 0.60 16.47 -5.51
C GLU A 76 1.13 17.28 -4.32
N THR A 77 2.45 17.45 -4.24
CA THR A 77 3.10 18.23 -3.18
C THR A 77 2.76 19.72 -3.30
N LEU A 78 2.72 20.29 -4.51
CA LEU A 78 2.31 21.68 -4.75
C LEU A 78 0.85 21.91 -4.37
N VAL A 79 -0.04 20.98 -4.70
CA VAL A 79 -1.45 21.05 -4.28
C VAL A 79 -1.57 20.95 -2.76
N ALA A 80 -0.81 20.06 -2.12
CA ALA A 80 -0.77 19.91 -0.67
C ALA A 80 -0.08 21.09 0.05
N PHE A 81 0.78 21.84 -0.65
CA PHE A 81 1.51 22.96 -0.08
C PHE A 81 0.56 24.06 0.40
N GLY A 82 -0.47 24.40 -0.37
CA GLY A 82 -1.47 25.42 0.00
C GLY A 82 -2.14 25.18 1.37
N PRO A 83 -2.85 24.06 1.58
CA PRO A 83 -3.47 23.75 2.86
C PRO A 83 -2.45 23.55 3.98
N SER A 84 -1.29 22.95 3.69
CA SER A 84 -0.21 22.79 4.69
C SER A 84 0.33 24.13 5.15
N PHE A 85 0.53 25.08 4.24
CA PHE A 85 0.99 26.43 4.53
C PHE A 85 -0.04 27.22 5.35
N ALA A 86 -1.32 27.11 5.01
CA ALA A 86 -2.40 27.73 5.76
C ALA A 86 -2.46 27.19 7.20
N TYR A 87 -2.36 25.87 7.36
CA TYR A 87 -2.37 25.22 8.67
C TYR A 87 -1.13 25.56 9.51
N LEU A 88 0.07 25.59 8.90
CA LEU A 88 1.28 26.04 9.58
C LEU A 88 1.18 27.51 10.03
N SER A 89 0.62 28.39 9.18
CA SER A 89 0.37 29.79 9.54
C SER A 89 -0.57 29.92 10.75
N TYR A 90 -1.61 29.09 10.81
CA TYR A 90 -2.50 29.00 11.96
C TYR A 90 -1.79 28.47 13.21
N LEU A 91 -0.93 27.46 13.11
CA LEU A 91 -0.15 26.96 14.25
C LEU A 91 0.82 28.01 14.79
N MET A 92 1.47 28.76 13.89
CA MET A 92 2.35 29.86 14.27
C MET A 92 1.60 30.96 15.01
N SER A 93 0.38 31.34 14.58
CA SER A 93 -0.41 32.37 15.27
C SER A 93 -0.87 31.94 16.67
N GLN A 94 -0.96 30.63 16.91
CA GLN A 94 -1.31 30.05 18.21
C GLN A 94 -0.09 29.75 19.10
N ASN A 95 1.14 30.06 18.66
CA ASN A 95 2.39 29.66 19.30
C ASN A 95 2.49 28.13 19.54
N LYS A 96 1.87 27.33 18.68
CA LYS A 96 1.89 25.85 18.73
C LYS A 96 2.81 25.23 17.68
N ALA A 97 3.61 26.04 17.00
CA ALA A 97 4.58 25.56 16.02
C ALA A 97 5.83 25.03 16.74
N GLU A 98 5.99 23.71 16.75
CA GLU A 98 7.10 23.01 17.44
C GLU A 98 8.41 22.98 16.62
N PHE A 99 8.31 23.15 15.30
CA PHE A 99 9.47 23.14 14.42
C PHE A 99 10.33 24.38 14.67
N GLY A 100 11.63 24.18 14.94
CA GLY A 100 12.59 25.21 15.29
C GLY A 100 12.75 25.50 16.79
N GLN A 101 11.90 24.93 17.65
CA GLN A 101 12.03 25.10 19.11
C GLN A 101 13.02 24.13 19.74
N ASP A 102 12.94 22.84 19.37
CA ASP A 102 13.89 21.81 19.77
C ASP A 102 14.61 21.24 18.54
N LEU A 103 15.94 21.17 18.61
CA LEU A 103 16.76 20.71 17.50
C LEU A 103 16.50 19.23 17.20
N PHE A 104 16.32 18.42 18.25
CA PHE A 104 16.07 16.99 18.08
C PHE A 104 14.71 16.72 17.44
N PHE A 105 13.64 17.35 17.95
CA PHE A 105 12.30 17.24 17.38
C PHE A 105 12.22 17.78 15.95
N SER A 106 12.90 18.90 15.66
CA SER A 106 12.97 19.47 14.31
C SER A 106 13.67 18.52 13.34
N PHE A 107 14.74 17.87 13.78
CA PHE A 107 15.42 16.85 12.98
C PHE A 107 14.55 15.60 12.76
N ALA A 108 13.79 15.17 13.78
CA ALA A 108 12.82 14.08 13.65
C ALA A 108 11.70 14.42 12.64
N LEU A 109 11.17 15.65 12.67
CA LEU A 109 10.19 16.12 11.69
C LEU A 109 10.74 16.16 10.26
N PHE A 110 11.98 16.65 10.10
CA PHE A 110 12.64 16.67 8.80
C PHE A 110 12.83 15.26 8.23
N THR A 111 13.34 14.34 9.05
CA THR A 111 13.57 12.95 8.64
C THR A 111 12.26 12.21 8.36
N ALA A 112 11.17 12.49 9.08
CA ALA A 112 9.85 11.93 8.79
C ALA A 112 9.36 12.28 7.37
N GLY A 113 9.64 13.51 6.90
CA GLY A 113 9.38 13.91 5.51
C GLY A 113 10.18 13.06 4.50
N LEU A 114 11.47 12.85 4.78
CA LEU A 114 12.36 12.04 3.94
C LEU A 114 11.89 10.58 3.86
N PHE A 115 11.56 9.97 5.00
CA PHE A 115 11.05 8.60 5.08
C PHE A 115 9.68 8.42 4.41
N THR A 116 8.94 9.51 4.17
CA THR A 116 7.66 9.47 3.46
C THR A 116 7.85 9.63 1.95
N ILE A 117 8.67 10.60 1.53
CA ILE A 117 8.79 10.95 0.11
C ILE A 117 9.51 9.86 -0.69
N VAL A 118 10.50 9.20 -0.10
CA VAL A 118 11.29 8.16 -0.78
C VAL A 118 10.42 6.94 -1.13
N PRO A 119 9.67 6.31 -0.20
CA PRO A 119 8.75 5.23 -0.54
C PRO A 119 7.65 5.65 -1.51
N LEU A 120 7.09 6.87 -1.38
CA LEU A 120 6.07 7.36 -2.30
C LEU A 120 6.62 7.51 -3.73
N LEU A 121 7.84 7.98 -3.89
CA LEU A 121 8.47 8.10 -5.20
C LEU A 121 8.74 6.73 -5.83
N LEU A 122 9.25 5.78 -5.04
CA LEU A 122 9.42 4.38 -5.46
C LEU A 122 8.09 3.72 -5.82
N PHE A 123 7.05 3.95 -5.03
CA PHE A 123 5.69 3.47 -5.29
C PHE A 123 5.13 4.05 -6.59
N ASN A 124 5.26 5.36 -6.79
CA ASN A 124 4.83 6.02 -8.02
C ASN A 124 5.56 5.43 -9.24
N ALA A 125 6.87 5.22 -9.14
CA ALA A 125 7.64 4.58 -10.21
C ALA A 125 7.22 3.13 -10.47
N ALA A 126 6.88 2.37 -9.42
CA ALA A 126 6.39 1.00 -9.56
C ALA A 126 5.01 0.94 -10.21
N THR A 127 4.07 1.81 -9.79
CA THR A 127 2.72 1.85 -10.35
C THR A 127 2.72 2.18 -11.84
N THR A 128 3.56 3.09 -12.33
CA THR A 128 3.61 3.39 -13.76
C THR A 128 4.16 2.21 -14.58
N ARG A 129 5.15 1.48 -14.05
CA ARG A 129 5.85 0.40 -14.75
C ARG A 129 5.19 -0.97 -14.64
N LEU A 130 4.48 -1.26 -13.56
CA LEU A 130 3.88 -2.58 -13.30
C LEU A 130 2.35 -2.54 -13.42
N PRO A 131 1.68 -3.63 -13.81
CA PRO A 131 0.23 -3.72 -13.75
C PRO A 131 -0.28 -3.44 -12.32
N LEU A 132 -1.40 -2.73 -12.19
CA LEU A 132 -1.96 -2.34 -10.89
C LEU A 132 -2.30 -3.57 -10.04
N THR A 133 -2.69 -4.67 -10.69
CA THR A 133 -2.86 -5.98 -10.08
C THR A 133 -1.58 -6.46 -9.37
N ILE A 134 -0.43 -6.39 -10.02
CA ILE A 134 0.86 -6.82 -9.45
C ILE A 134 1.24 -5.89 -8.29
N THR A 135 1.12 -4.58 -8.48
CA THR A 135 1.43 -3.60 -7.43
C THR A 135 0.53 -3.81 -6.20
N GLY A 136 -0.76 -4.06 -6.39
CA GLY A 136 -1.69 -4.38 -5.32
C GLY A 136 -1.31 -5.65 -4.58
N LEU A 137 -0.94 -6.70 -5.31
CA LEU A 137 -0.53 -7.97 -4.70
C LEU A 137 0.80 -7.85 -3.93
N LEU A 138 1.76 -7.06 -4.42
CA LEU A 138 3.01 -6.78 -3.70
C LEU A 138 2.80 -6.02 -2.38
N GLN A 139 1.72 -5.22 -2.27
CA GLN A 139 1.40 -4.53 -1.01
C GLN A 139 1.02 -5.48 0.14
N TYR A 140 0.80 -6.78 -0.11
CA TYR A 140 0.65 -7.76 0.97
C TYR A 140 1.94 -8.00 1.77
N ILE A 141 3.10 -7.53 1.28
CA ILE A 141 4.34 -7.49 2.04
C ILE A 141 4.20 -6.57 3.26
N THR A 142 3.58 -5.39 3.12
CA THR A 142 3.43 -4.42 4.21
C THR A 142 2.77 -5.01 5.46
N PRO A 143 1.58 -5.61 5.39
CA PRO A 143 0.95 -6.14 6.57
C PRO A 143 1.63 -7.41 7.09
N THR A 144 2.45 -8.10 6.28
CA THR A 144 3.35 -9.17 6.75
C THR A 144 4.48 -8.61 7.62
N ILE A 145 5.12 -7.53 7.18
CA ILE A 145 6.14 -6.84 7.97
C ILE A 145 5.55 -6.33 9.29
N MET A 146 4.37 -5.68 9.24
CA MET A 146 3.69 -5.16 10.43
C MET A 146 3.43 -6.26 11.47
N PHE A 147 3.07 -7.47 11.02
CA PHE A 147 2.86 -8.62 11.90
C PHE A 147 4.14 -9.14 12.54
N LEU A 148 5.19 -9.31 11.73
CA LEU A 148 6.49 -9.75 12.23
C LEU A 148 7.01 -8.74 13.27
N VAL A 149 6.86 -7.44 13.01
CA VAL A 149 7.20 -6.40 13.98
C VAL A 149 6.33 -6.51 15.24
N GLY A 150 5.01 -6.71 15.10
CA GLY A 150 4.09 -6.91 16.23
C GLY A 150 4.53 -8.03 17.17
N ILE A 151 5.00 -9.16 16.63
CA ILE A 151 5.39 -10.33 17.43
C ILE A 151 6.83 -10.23 17.92
N LEU A 152 7.77 -9.92 17.02
CA LEU A 152 9.21 -9.99 17.31
C LEU A 152 9.70 -8.76 18.08
N VAL A 153 9.12 -7.60 17.84
CA VAL A 153 9.55 -6.32 18.44
C VAL A 153 8.61 -5.92 19.56
N PHE A 154 7.30 -5.92 19.32
CA PHE A 154 6.30 -5.51 20.32
C PHE A 154 5.82 -6.65 21.22
N HIS A 155 6.20 -7.90 20.94
CA HIS A 155 5.87 -9.06 21.75
C HIS A 155 4.34 -9.21 21.99
N GLU A 156 3.52 -8.83 21.00
CA GLU A 156 2.07 -8.95 21.09
C GLU A 156 1.62 -10.41 21.19
N GLU A 157 0.62 -10.67 22.04
CA GLU A 157 0.03 -12.01 22.18
C GLU A 157 -0.63 -12.47 20.86
N LEU A 158 -0.16 -13.62 20.39
CA LEU A 158 -0.65 -14.27 19.18
C LEU A 158 -2.02 -14.92 19.44
N GLN A 159 -3.09 -14.20 19.16
CA GLN A 159 -4.41 -14.80 19.05
C GLN A 159 -4.47 -15.76 17.85
N LEU A 160 -4.93 -17.00 18.09
CA LEU A 160 -5.02 -18.07 17.09
C LEU A 160 -5.77 -17.62 15.82
N THR A 161 -6.80 -16.78 15.96
CA THR A 161 -7.57 -16.27 14.83
C THR A 161 -6.79 -15.33 13.92
N LYS A 162 -5.88 -14.51 14.49
CA LYS A 162 -4.97 -13.68 13.68
C LYS A 162 -4.03 -14.60 12.89
N LEU A 163 -3.43 -15.59 13.55
CA LEU A 163 -2.48 -16.54 12.93
C LEU A 163 -3.09 -17.27 11.72
N ILE A 164 -4.33 -17.75 11.83
CA ILE A 164 -5.02 -18.42 10.73
C ILE A 164 -5.18 -17.47 9.53
N GLY A 165 -5.63 -16.24 9.76
CA GLY A 165 -5.72 -15.23 8.70
C GLY A 165 -4.39 -14.97 8.02
N PHE A 166 -3.30 -14.90 8.80
CA PHE A 166 -1.94 -14.73 8.28
C PHE A 166 -1.48 -15.87 7.38
N ILE A 167 -1.72 -17.12 7.79
CA ILE A 167 -1.34 -18.30 6.99
C ILE A 167 -2.03 -18.26 5.61
N PHE A 168 -3.30 -17.88 5.56
CA PHE A 168 -4.03 -17.71 4.29
C PHE A 168 -3.38 -16.63 3.40
N ILE A 169 -2.98 -15.50 3.97
CA ILE A 169 -2.35 -14.41 3.22
C ILE A 169 -0.94 -14.78 2.77
N TRP A 170 -0.16 -15.48 3.60
CA TRP A 170 1.17 -15.98 3.24
C TRP A 170 1.12 -17.03 2.15
N ALA A 171 0.13 -17.93 2.19
CA ALA A 171 -0.12 -18.84 1.08
C ALA A 171 -0.44 -18.06 -0.21
N ALA A 172 -1.27 -17.02 -0.14
CA ALA A 172 -1.60 -16.19 -1.31
C ALA A 172 -0.36 -15.48 -1.90
N LEU A 173 0.51 -14.97 -1.02
CA LEU A 173 1.79 -14.36 -1.36
C LEU A 173 2.79 -15.36 -1.94
N ALA A 174 2.88 -16.57 -1.39
CA ALA A 174 3.75 -17.62 -1.91
C ALA A 174 3.34 -18.00 -3.34
N PHE A 175 2.04 -18.21 -3.57
CA PHE A 175 1.51 -18.46 -4.92
C PHE A 175 1.82 -17.29 -5.87
N LEU A 176 1.64 -16.05 -5.43
CA LEU A 176 2.00 -14.87 -6.21
C LEU A 176 3.49 -14.84 -6.58
N GLY A 177 4.37 -15.06 -5.61
CA GLY A 177 5.82 -15.05 -5.81
C GLY A 177 6.23 -16.10 -6.85
N THR A 178 5.62 -17.29 -6.80
CA THR A 178 5.86 -18.33 -7.81
C THR A 178 5.34 -17.96 -9.20
N ASP A 179 4.18 -17.29 -9.30
CA ASP A 179 3.64 -16.78 -10.58
C ASP A 179 4.57 -15.72 -11.19
N MET A 180 5.05 -14.77 -10.39
CA MET A 180 5.97 -13.74 -10.84
C MET A 180 7.29 -14.32 -11.35
N PHE A 181 7.86 -15.30 -10.62
CA PHE A 181 9.08 -16.00 -11.03
C PHE A 181 8.90 -16.78 -12.34
N LYS A 182 7.78 -17.48 -12.50
CA LYS A 182 7.47 -18.23 -13.74
C LYS A 182 7.20 -17.28 -14.91
N SER A 183 6.52 -16.17 -14.66
CA SER A 183 6.21 -15.15 -15.66
C SER A 183 7.46 -14.45 -16.19
N GLY A 184 8.38 -14.03 -15.30
CA GLY A 184 9.58 -13.30 -15.69
C GLY A 184 10.50 -14.12 -16.59
N ARG A 185 10.44 -15.46 -16.50
CA ARG A 185 11.20 -16.36 -17.36
C ARG A 185 10.57 -16.56 -18.74
N SER A 186 9.25 -16.45 -18.89
CA SER A 186 8.56 -16.61 -20.17
C SER A 186 8.87 -15.48 -21.16
N THR A 187 9.13 -14.26 -20.69
CA THR A 187 9.50 -13.13 -21.55
C THR A 187 10.94 -13.22 -22.05
N ASN A 188 11.78 -14.06 -21.43
CA ASN A 188 13.18 -14.26 -21.80
C ASN A 188 13.40 -15.40 -22.81
N GLN A 189 12.33 -16.10 -23.24
CA GLN A 189 12.41 -17.20 -24.22
C GLN A 189 11.87 -16.85 -25.61
N SER A 190 11.28 -15.65 -25.81
CA SER A 190 10.80 -15.20 -27.13
C SER A 190 11.74 -14.20 -27.82
N GLY A 191 12.99 -14.12 -27.36
CA GLY A 191 14.01 -13.19 -27.87
C GLY A 191 15.29 -13.90 -28.30
N ASN A 192 15.14 -15.01 -29.03
CA ASN A 192 16.23 -15.67 -29.76
C ASN A 192 15.84 -15.77 -31.23
#